data_AF-A0A5B9QGW7-F1
#
_entry.id   AF-A0A5B9QGW7-F1
#
_cell.length_a   1.000
_cell.length_b   1.000
_cell.length_c   1.000
_cell.angle_alpha   90.00
_cell.angle_beta   90.00
_cell.angle_gamma   90.00
#
_symmetry.space_group_name_H-M   'P 1'
#
loop_
_entity.id
_entity.type
_entity.pdbx_description
1 polymer ?
#
loop_
_entity_poly.entity_id
_entity_poly.type
_entity_poly.pdbx_seq_one_letter_code
_entity_poly.pdbx_strand_id
1 'polypeptide(L)'
;MPFSIPIPVTPYLQKKKEDEFWNHERYDRAPILGPLTSGADIVALDPPSDDEVMRALEKAQPVQGGVPFLHEHNRNDVRIVKEKIADYIDPPRVYPLIGPAQQHHAHYKCTIYYEDVRRIGWPFPHTLRDEDAREVIYVDHNHLHMVGNVDNAIEAEL
;
A
#
# COMPACT_ATOMS: atom_id res chain seq x y z
N MET A 1 -11.66 3.86 -44.08
CA MET A 1 -11.22 4.54 -42.84
C MET A 1 -12.41 4.56 -41.86
N PRO A 2 -12.58 3.57 -40.97
CA PRO A 2 -13.71 3.62 -40.04
C PRO A 2 -13.21 3.73 -38.59
N PHE A 3 -12.60 4.84 -38.17
CA PHE A 3 -12.33 5.12 -36.73
C PHE A 3 -12.26 6.63 -36.41
N SER A 4 -13.11 7.46 -37.03
CA SER A 4 -13.23 8.89 -36.69
C SER A 4 -14.31 9.19 -35.65
N ILE A 5 -14.81 8.16 -34.95
CA ILE A 5 -15.80 8.33 -33.88
C ILE A 5 -15.07 8.04 -32.56
N PRO A 6 -14.95 9.01 -31.62
CA PRO A 6 -14.35 8.74 -30.33
C PRO A 6 -15.18 7.69 -29.61
N ILE A 7 -14.57 6.53 -29.34
CA ILE A 7 -15.19 5.50 -28.51
C ILE A 7 -15.08 5.99 -27.06
N PRO A 8 -16.20 6.21 -26.36
CA PRO A 8 -16.14 6.64 -24.97
C PRO A 8 -15.49 5.56 -24.12
N VAL A 9 -14.57 5.99 -23.24
CA VAL A 9 -13.99 5.09 -22.23
C VAL A 9 -15.10 4.69 -21.27
N THR A 10 -15.22 3.40 -20.97
CA THR A 10 -16.23 2.94 -20.01
C THR A 10 -15.90 3.48 -18.61
N PRO A 11 -16.91 3.77 -17.77
CA PRO A 11 -16.66 4.24 -16.40
C PRO A 11 -15.73 3.32 -15.59
N TYR A 12 -15.79 2.01 -15.85
CA TYR A 12 -14.89 1.02 -15.26
C TYR A 12 -13.42 1.25 -15.65
N LEU A 13 -13.13 1.43 -16.94
CA LEU A 13 -11.77 1.67 -17.42
C LEU A 13 -11.22 3.02 -16.97
N GLN A 14 -12.06 4.05 -16.93
CA GLN A 14 -11.70 5.36 -16.40
C GLN A 14 -11.33 5.25 -14.92
N LYS A 15 -12.21 4.67 -14.09
CA LYS A 15 -11.96 4.49 -12.65
C LYS A 15 -10.68 3.71 -12.40
N LYS A 16 -10.45 2.62 -13.13
CA LYS A 16 -9.22 1.83 -13.01
C LYS A 16 -7.97 2.70 -13.21
N LYS A 17 -7.99 3.61 -14.19
CA LYS A 17 -6.88 4.53 -14.45
C LYS A 17 -6.71 5.60 -13.38
N GLU A 18 -7.82 6.09 -12.82
CA GLU A 18 -7.80 7.00 -11.68
C GLU A 18 -7.22 6.33 -10.42
N ASP A 19 -7.59 5.08 -10.15
CA ASP A 19 -7.04 4.29 -9.04
C ASP A 19 -5.55 3.99 -9.23
N GLU A 20 -5.12 3.64 -10.44
CA GLU A 20 -3.69 3.46 -10.78
C GLU A 20 -2.90 4.76 -10.54
N PHE A 21 -3.43 5.90 -11.00
CA PHE A 21 -2.78 7.19 -10.79
C PHE A 21 -2.73 7.60 -9.32
N TRP A 22 -3.81 7.37 -8.56
CA TRP A 22 -3.87 7.64 -7.13
C TRP A 22 -2.80 6.87 -6.36
N ASN A 23 -2.68 5.57 -6.63
CA ASN A 23 -1.70 4.70 -5.98
C ASN A 23 -0.27 5.13 -6.32
N HIS A 24 -0.02 5.47 -7.58
CA HIS A 24 1.30 5.91 -8.03
C HIS A 24 1.73 7.21 -7.35
N GLU A 25 0.84 8.21 -7.24
CA GLU A 25 1.18 9.49 -6.63
C GLU A 25 1.40 9.38 -5.11
N ARG A 26 0.67 8.49 -4.43
CA ARG A 26 0.65 8.42 -2.96
C ARG A 26 1.56 7.36 -2.35
N TYR A 27 1.62 6.17 -2.93
CA TYR A 27 2.20 4.99 -2.26
C TYR A 27 3.41 4.41 -3.01
N ASP A 28 3.43 4.46 -4.34
CA ASP A 28 4.55 3.87 -5.10
C ASP A 28 5.81 4.75 -5.14
N ARG A 29 5.72 6.00 -4.68
CA ARG A 29 6.85 6.96 -4.68
C ARG A 29 7.63 6.89 -3.37
N ALA A 30 8.92 6.56 -3.46
CA ALA A 30 9.85 6.70 -2.35
C ALA A 30 10.29 8.17 -2.20
N PRO A 31 10.02 8.83 -1.06
CA PRO A 31 10.51 10.18 -0.83
C PRO A 31 12.03 10.19 -0.61
N ILE A 32 12.67 11.27 -1.06
CA ILE A 32 14.08 11.54 -0.82
C ILE A 32 14.14 12.64 0.25
N LEU A 33 14.60 12.26 1.44
CA LEU A 33 14.74 13.14 2.60
C LEU A 33 16.16 13.69 2.69
N GLY A 34 16.30 14.71 3.54
CA GLY A 34 17.60 15.27 3.89
C GLY A 34 18.49 14.27 4.63
N PRO A 35 19.78 14.61 4.82
CA PRO A 35 20.72 13.78 5.57
C PRO A 35 20.24 13.57 7.00
N LEU A 36 20.48 12.37 7.52
CA LEU A 36 20.28 12.06 8.93
C LEU A 36 21.26 12.86 9.77
N THR A 37 20.78 13.42 10.88
CA THR A 37 21.63 14.14 11.83
C THR A 37 22.17 13.16 12.87
N SER A 38 23.47 13.22 13.15
CA SER A 38 24.09 12.35 14.17
C SER A 38 23.44 12.59 15.55
N GLY A 39 22.89 11.52 16.14
CA GLY A 39 22.29 11.53 17.48
C GLY A 39 20.79 11.83 17.55
N ALA A 40 20.09 11.97 16.42
CA ALA A 40 18.63 11.94 16.39
C ALA A 40 18.13 10.49 16.37
N ASP A 41 17.02 10.21 17.06
CA ASP A 41 16.38 8.90 16.99
C ASP A 41 16.03 8.61 15.52
N ILE A 42 16.60 7.51 15.01
CA ILE A 42 16.38 7.04 13.66
C ILE A 42 15.01 6.35 13.66
N VAL A 43 13.96 7.16 13.55
CA VAL A 43 12.59 6.67 13.45
C VAL A 43 12.16 6.79 12.00
N ALA A 44 11.66 5.69 11.46
CA ALA A 44 11.04 5.70 10.14
C ALA A 44 9.92 6.75 10.02
N LEU A 45 9.51 7.00 8.77
CA LEU A 45 8.29 7.74 8.48
C LEU A 45 7.07 7.17 9.23
N ASP A 46 6.00 7.97 9.20
CA ASP A 46 4.72 7.63 9.79
C ASP A 46 4.28 6.19 9.44
N PRO A 47 3.58 5.50 10.38
CA PRO A 47 3.03 4.18 10.11
C PRO A 47 2.07 4.22 8.90
N PRO A 48 1.84 3.06 8.23
CA PRO A 48 0.98 2.98 7.06
C PRO A 48 -0.40 3.56 7.34
N SER A 49 -0.92 4.34 6.40
CA SER A 49 -2.23 4.95 6.54
C SER A 49 -3.34 3.90 6.45
N ASP A 50 -4.49 4.15 7.05
CA ASP A 50 -5.64 3.23 6.92
C ASP A 50 -6.06 3.07 5.45
N ASP A 51 -6.01 4.14 4.63
CA ASP A 51 -6.31 4.04 3.19
C ASP A 51 -5.32 3.11 2.47
N GLU A 52 -4.04 3.18 2.82
CA GLU A 52 -3.00 2.35 2.22
C GLU A 52 -3.23 0.87 2.53
N VAL A 53 -3.49 0.56 3.79
CA VAL A 53 -3.80 -0.80 4.23
C VAL A 53 -5.06 -1.31 3.54
N MET A 54 -6.11 -0.48 3.44
CA MET A 54 -7.35 -0.86 2.77
C MET A 54 -7.19 -1.03 1.25
N ARG A 55 -6.33 -0.25 0.59
CA ARG A 55 -6.02 -0.42 -0.83
C ARG A 55 -5.17 -1.66 -1.10
N ALA A 56 -4.22 -1.96 -0.22
CA ALA A 56 -3.48 -3.20 -0.27
C ALA A 56 -4.41 -4.41 -0.07
N LEU A 57 -5.37 -4.31 0.85
CA LEU A 57 -6.41 -5.32 1.07
C LEU A 57 -7.30 -5.47 -0.17
N GLU A 58 -7.70 -4.38 -0.80
CA GLU A 58 -8.51 -4.40 -2.01
C GLU A 58 -7.76 -5.05 -3.19
N LYS A 59 -6.45 -4.83 -3.29
CA LYS A 59 -5.59 -5.47 -4.29
C LYS A 59 -5.46 -6.98 -4.06
N ALA A 60 -5.34 -7.41 -2.79
CA ALA A 60 -5.22 -8.82 -2.43
C ALA A 60 -6.55 -9.58 -2.53
N GLN A 61 -7.62 -8.98 -2.01
CA GLN A 61 -8.96 -9.52 -2.02
C GLN A 61 -9.95 -8.39 -2.42
N PRO A 62 -10.36 -8.32 -3.69
CA PRO A 62 -11.24 -7.25 -4.15
C PRO A 62 -12.67 -7.40 -3.63
N VAL A 63 -13.23 -6.29 -3.15
CA VAL A 63 -14.64 -6.14 -2.78
C VAL A 63 -15.37 -5.35 -3.86
N GLN A 64 -14.68 -4.39 -4.48
CA GLN A 64 -15.25 -3.58 -5.53
C GLN A 64 -15.47 -4.39 -6.80
N GLY A 65 -16.68 -4.29 -7.34
CA GLY A 65 -17.08 -4.96 -8.58
C GLY A 65 -18.29 -5.86 -8.37
N GLY A 66 -18.36 -6.92 -9.16
CA GLY A 66 -19.51 -7.82 -9.21
C GLY A 66 -20.67 -7.27 -10.05
N VAL A 67 -21.72 -8.07 -10.13
CA VAL A 67 -22.99 -7.67 -10.74
C VAL A 67 -24.00 -7.59 -9.59
N PRO A 68 -24.63 -6.42 -9.37
CA PRO A 68 -25.63 -6.26 -8.31
C PRO A 68 -26.67 -7.39 -8.36
N PHE A 69 -27.11 -7.86 -7.20
CA PHE A 69 -28.04 -8.99 -7.04
C PHE A 69 -27.55 -10.36 -7.52
N LEU A 70 -26.40 -10.50 -8.21
CA LEU A 70 -25.82 -11.80 -8.56
C LEU A 70 -24.73 -12.20 -7.57
N HIS A 71 -23.80 -11.28 -7.29
CA HIS A 71 -22.70 -11.50 -6.36
C HIS A 71 -22.30 -10.16 -5.74
N GLU A 72 -22.63 -10.01 -4.46
CA GLU A 72 -22.25 -8.87 -3.65
C GLU A 72 -21.29 -9.33 -2.56
N HIS A 73 -20.19 -8.61 -2.42
CA HIS A 73 -19.19 -8.81 -1.37
C HIS A 73 -19.17 -7.53 -0.55
N ASN A 74 -19.28 -7.65 0.77
CA ASN A 74 -19.22 -6.51 1.70
C ASN A 74 -18.28 -6.86 2.85
N ARG A 75 -17.55 -5.84 3.33
CA ARG A 75 -16.76 -5.91 4.55
C ARG A 75 -17.35 -4.94 5.57
N ASN A 76 -17.71 -5.44 6.75
CA ASN A 76 -18.25 -4.62 7.82
C ASN A 76 -17.29 -4.60 9.03
N ASP A 77 -17.46 -3.59 9.89
CA ASP A 77 -16.77 -3.45 11.19
C ASP A 77 -15.25 -3.65 11.13
N VAL A 78 -14.62 -3.07 10.11
CA VAL A 78 -13.18 -3.18 9.89
C VAL A 78 -12.38 -2.57 11.04
N ARG A 79 -11.45 -3.34 11.58
CA ARG A 79 -10.48 -2.90 12.61
C ARG A 79 -9.07 -3.26 12.15
N ILE A 80 -8.18 -2.28 12.17
CA ILE A 80 -6.80 -2.44 11.70
C ILE A 80 -5.86 -2.30 12.90
N VAL A 81 -5.01 -3.31 13.10
CA VAL A 81 -3.93 -3.29 14.09
C VAL A 81 -2.60 -3.26 13.33
N LYS A 82 -1.77 -2.26 13.61
CA LYS A 82 -0.49 -2.05 12.92
C LYS A 82 0.66 -2.29 13.89
N GLU A 83 1.59 -3.16 13.49
CA GLU A 83 2.75 -3.57 14.28
C GLU A 83 4.01 -3.29 13.46
N LYS A 84 4.98 -2.54 14.02
CA LYS A 84 6.30 -2.35 13.40
C LYS A 84 7.16 -3.58 13.66
N ILE A 85 7.54 -4.30 12.61
CA ILE A 85 8.35 -5.53 12.73
C ILE A 85 9.84 -5.21 12.69
N ALA A 86 10.25 -4.38 11.75
CA ALA A 86 11.64 -4.05 11.54
C ALA A 86 11.79 -2.60 11.09
N ASP A 87 12.85 -1.97 11.53
CA ASP A 87 13.16 -0.57 11.27
C ASP A 87 14.69 -0.44 11.25
N TYR A 88 15.29 -0.33 10.07
CA TYR A 88 16.75 -0.32 9.92
C TYR A 88 17.19 0.45 8.67
N ILE A 89 18.46 0.85 8.66
CA ILE A 89 19.09 1.58 7.57
C ILE A 89 20.15 0.73 6.89
N ASP A 90 20.11 0.72 5.57
CA ASP A 90 21.17 0.12 4.75
C ASP A 90 22.44 1.00 4.73
N PRO A 91 23.62 0.38 4.58
CA PRO A 91 24.85 1.14 4.37
C PRO A 91 24.74 2.01 3.11
N PRO A 92 25.47 3.14 3.04
CA PRO A 92 25.40 4.07 1.91
C PRO A 92 25.71 3.41 0.59
N ARG A 93 24.88 3.71 -0.41
CA ARG A 93 25.06 3.25 -1.79
C ARG A 93 24.84 4.41 -2.75
N VAL A 94 25.36 4.27 -3.96
CA VAL A 94 25.13 5.24 -5.03
C VAL A 94 23.91 4.78 -5.84
N TYR A 95 22.82 5.52 -5.74
CA TYR A 95 21.60 5.28 -6.52
C TYR A 95 21.64 6.09 -7.82
N PRO A 96 21.32 5.48 -8.98
CA PRO A 96 21.20 6.21 -10.24
C PRO A 96 20.24 7.40 -10.12
N LEU A 97 20.58 8.54 -10.71
CA LEU A 97 19.82 9.82 -10.70
C LEU A 97 19.68 10.54 -9.33
N ILE A 98 20.05 9.89 -8.22
CA ILE A 98 19.94 10.47 -6.87
C ILE A 98 21.33 10.80 -6.30
N GLY A 99 22.30 9.89 -6.54
CA GLY A 99 23.64 9.99 -5.98
C GLY A 99 23.82 9.16 -4.71
N PRO A 100 24.80 9.50 -3.85
CA PRO A 100 25.03 8.81 -2.58
C PRO A 100 23.85 9.00 -1.62
N ALA A 101 23.20 7.90 -1.24
CA ALA A 101 22.09 7.91 -0.30
C ALA A 101 22.09 6.63 0.56
N GLN A 102 21.44 6.73 1.71
CA GLN A 102 21.11 5.60 2.59
C GLN A 102 19.63 5.28 2.45
N GLN A 103 19.31 3.99 2.35
CA GLN A 103 17.93 3.55 2.30
C GLN A 103 17.48 3.14 3.69
N HIS A 104 16.37 3.72 4.13
CA HIS A 104 15.72 3.38 5.37
C HIS A 104 14.53 2.47 5.05
N HIS A 105 14.56 1.26 5.60
CA HIS A 105 13.49 0.28 5.46
C HIS A 105 12.67 0.22 6.74
N ALA A 106 11.35 0.33 6.62
CA ALA A 106 10.43 0.15 7.72
C ALA A 106 9.34 -0.83 7.33
N HIS A 107 9.34 -1.98 8.00
CA HIS A 107 8.45 -3.09 7.74
C HIS A 107 7.32 -3.11 8.76
N TYR A 108 6.09 -3.01 8.26
CA TYR A 108 4.89 -3.04 9.07
C TYR A 108 4.05 -4.27 8.76
N LYS A 109 3.54 -4.91 9.80
CA LYS A 109 2.48 -5.91 9.71
C LYS A 109 1.17 -5.27 10.14
N CYS A 110 0.22 -5.30 9.21
CA CYS A 110 -1.12 -4.81 9.43
C CYS A 110 -2.05 -6.02 9.51
N THR A 111 -2.63 -6.26 10.69
CA THR A 111 -3.66 -7.28 10.87
C THR A 111 -5.03 -6.62 10.81
N ILE A 112 -5.86 -7.08 9.88
CA ILE A 112 -7.15 -6.48 9.58
C ILE A 112 -8.21 -7.49 10.00
N TYR A 113 -9.06 -7.10 10.94
CA TYR A 113 -10.21 -7.87 11.38
C TYR A 113 -11.46 -7.25 10.76
N TYR A 114 -12.33 -8.08 10.19
CA TYR A 114 -13.58 -7.62 9.58
C TYR A 114 -14.61 -8.74 9.54
N GLU A 115 -15.87 -8.35 9.37
CA GLU A 115 -16.93 -9.30 9.02
C GLU A 115 -17.03 -9.40 7.49
N ASP A 116 -16.86 -10.60 6.93
CA ASP A 116 -17.05 -10.87 5.49
C ASP A 116 -18.50 -11.33 5.24
N VAL A 117 -19.23 -10.57 4.43
CA VAL A 117 -20.58 -10.93 4.00
C VAL A 117 -20.62 -11.06 2.48
N ARG A 118 -20.85 -12.28 2.01
CA ARG A 118 -21.03 -12.58 0.58
C ARG A 118 -22.45 -13.01 0.31
N ARG A 119 -23.16 -12.21 -0.49
CA ARG A 119 -24.52 -12.52 -0.95
C ARG A 119 -24.45 -13.01 -2.38
N ILE A 120 -24.77 -14.28 -2.56
CA ILE A 120 -24.80 -14.95 -3.86
C ILE A 120 -26.26 -15.08 -4.24
N GLY A 121 -26.69 -14.38 -5.30
CA GLY A 121 -28.06 -14.41 -5.79
C GLY A 121 -28.32 -15.43 -6.91
N TRP A 122 -27.27 -16.01 -7.50
CA TRP A 122 -27.37 -17.01 -8.57
C TRP A 122 -26.15 -17.96 -8.56
N PRO A 123 -26.29 -19.26 -8.89
CA PRO A 123 -27.50 -19.99 -9.34
C PRO A 123 -28.42 -20.41 -8.19
N PHE A 124 -27.89 -20.56 -6.99
CA PHE A 124 -28.66 -20.89 -5.80
C PHE A 124 -28.50 -19.76 -4.78
N PRO A 125 -29.56 -19.01 -4.46
CA PRO A 125 -29.45 -17.90 -3.53
C PRO A 125 -29.01 -18.35 -2.13
N HIS A 126 -27.88 -17.83 -1.65
CA HIS A 126 -27.42 -18.04 -0.27
C HIS A 126 -26.53 -16.89 0.19
N THR A 127 -26.36 -16.78 1.51
CA THR A 127 -25.48 -15.80 2.14
C THR A 127 -24.42 -16.53 2.93
N LEU A 128 -23.16 -16.19 2.69
CA LEU A 128 -22.03 -16.62 3.49
C LEU A 128 -21.64 -15.46 4.40
N ARG A 129 -21.50 -15.75 5.69
CA ARG A 129 -21.10 -14.78 6.71
C ARG A 129 -19.95 -15.37 7.52
N ASP A 130 -18.85 -14.65 7.55
CA ASP A 130 -17.71 -14.96 8.40
C ASP A 130 -17.49 -13.78 9.35
N GLU A 131 -17.80 -13.98 10.63
CA GLU A 131 -17.79 -12.93 11.66
C GLU A 131 -16.39 -12.66 12.23
N ASP A 132 -15.45 -13.58 12.02
CA ASP A 132 -14.08 -13.51 12.56
C ASP A 132 -13.01 -13.51 11.43
N ALA A 133 -13.37 -13.02 10.25
CA ALA A 133 -12.45 -12.96 9.12
C ALA A 133 -11.25 -12.05 9.46
N ARG A 134 -10.05 -12.53 9.13
CA ARG A 134 -8.80 -11.82 9.38
C ARG A 134 -7.86 -11.94 8.19
N GLU A 135 -7.23 -10.83 7.84
CA GLU A 135 -6.20 -10.77 6.81
C GLU A 135 -4.94 -10.11 7.38
N VAL A 136 -3.77 -10.60 6.98
CA VAL A 136 -2.48 -10.02 7.38
C VAL A 136 -1.79 -9.48 6.15
N ILE A 137 -1.51 -8.17 6.15
CA ILE A 137 -0.83 -7.48 5.06
C ILE A 137 0.49 -6.94 5.57
N TYR A 138 1.55 -7.18 4.81
CA TYR A 138 2.85 -6.56 5.03
C TYR A 138 2.97 -5.33 4.15
N VAL A 139 3.29 -4.20 4.76
CA VAL A 139 3.48 -2.91 4.09
C VAL A 139 4.87 -2.40 4.41
N ASP A 140 5.61 -2.05 3.36
CA ASP A 140 7.00 -1.60 3.46
C ASP A 140 7.06 -0.11 3.14
N HIS A 141 7.50 0.68 4.12
CA HIS A 141 7.76 2.10 3.94
C HIS A 141 9.25 2.32 3.75
N ASN A 142 9.63 2.50 2.49
CA ASN A 142 11.02 2.71 2.10
C ASN A 142 11.23 4.16 1.68
N HIS A 143 12.28 4.78 2.21
CA HIS A 143 12.67 6.12 1.81
C HIS A 143 14.19 6.26 1.80
N LEU A 144 14.66 7.30 1.11
CA LEU A 144 16.08 7.56 0.95
C LEU A 144 16.49 8.79 1.75
N HIS A 145 17.62 8.72 2.43
CA HIS A 145 18.31 9.86 3.01
C HIS A 145 19.52 10.20 2.15
N MET A 146 19.58 11.44 1.65
CA MET A 146 20.77 11.89 0.92
C MET A 146 21.97 11.96 1.86
N VAL A 147 23.10 11.42 1.42
CA VAL A 147 24.36 11.51 2.16
C VAL A 147 25.31 12.40 1.37
N GLY A 148 25.79 13.48 1.98
CA GLY A 148 26.69 14.42 1.29
C GLY A 148 28.02 13.79 0.89
N ASN A 149 28.74 13.21 1.85
CA ASN A 149 29.97 12.44 1.65
C ASN A 149 29.79 11.06 2.29
N VAL A 150 30.27 9.99 1.64
CA VAL A 150 30.09 8.59 2.08
C VAL A 150 30.62 8.37 3.52
N ASP A 151 31.65 9.13 3.91
CA ASP A 151 32.26 9.08 5.25
C ASP A 151 31.38 9.67 6.36
N ASN A 152 30.35 10.46 6.02
CA ASN A 152 29.44 11.08 6.99
C ASN A 152 28.17 10.25 7.22
N ALA A 153 28.12 9.04 6.70
CA ALA A 153 26.99 8.15 6.89
C ALA A 153 26.91 7.59 8.31
N ILE A 154 25.69 7.33 8.76
CA ILE A 154 25.46 6.61 10.01
C ILE A 154 25.64 5.12 9.72
N GLU A 155 26.47 4.42 10.49
CA GLU A 155 26.62 2.97 10.36
C GLU A 155 25.30 2.25 10.66
N ALA A 156 25.00 1.20 9.91
CA ALA A 156 23.81 0.40 10.14
C ALA A 156 23.88 -0.26 11.53
N GLU A 157 22.92 0.01 12.42
CA GLU A 157 22.73 -0.83 13.61
C GLU A 157 22.20 -2.19 13.13
N LEU A 158 22.94 -3.26 13.47
CA LEU A 158 22.61 -4.66 13.18
C LEU A 158 21.41 -5.16 14.00
#